data_AF-F3QIZ5-F1
#
_entry.id   AF-F3QIZ5-F1
#
_cell.length_a   1.000
_cell.length_b   1.000
_cell.length_c   1.000
_cell.angle_alpha   90.00
_cell.angle_beta   90.00
_cell.angle_gamma   90.00
#
_symmetry.space_group_name_H-M   'P 1'
#
loop_
_entity.id
_entity.type
_entity.pdbx_description
1 polymer ?
#
loop_
_entity_poly.entity_id
_entity_poly.type
_entity_poly.pdbx_seq_one_letter_code
_entity_poly.pdbx_strand_id
1 'polypeptide(L)'
;MRIKAVLLAMGLVSCGLAQAALTSRTYVTEGKGNNGHVVVETTIENGAITKIRVLKNSETPMIGETAIKLLPTKIVDRQSLDIDKVAGATNSSNAILTAVGEALKKAGGSKADLKAVAQKKDQAAVLKDADTDVVVVGAGGSGMAAAIEAKRKGLNVILIEKLPMIGGTTALSSTAFNAGGSKIQMALKKPYTADDYYLKLKGKGPDDASLRNLADLSGPTTDWLVDMGADLGRVINGSQHTPKDGGALGSMLVPVMKKQLDKLGIEPRTSTKAEGLYVKDGRVAGVHVSHDNGKYVIHAKGVILATGGFASNPELVAKYTPMWAGYPSTASRGATGDALAMATKVGAALGQMDRSGPQTVAYQTGNGAVSLTNVRYNGAILVNEDGNRFVNELALTPILGKAIKDQKDGHAYLIFDQASVDRAALMKKYKEAGYFVEAPTLDALAKKLGINAENLSKTVAAYQKGMDDGVDHEFGRKDSRFSRIDKAPYYGAKISPASQTTYGGVKIDLKARAVTETGKVIPGLYVSGEAASQYGQGVSIGVILGKLAADTAAEDIAKMK
;
A
#
# COMPACT_ATOMS: atom_id res chain seq x y z
N MET A 1 68.97 58.99 -15.45
CA MET A 1 69.27 58.40 -16.77
C MET A 1 68.14 57.43 -17.11
N ARG A 2 67.47 57.64 -18.25
CA ARG A 2 66.23 56.96 -18.66
C ARG A 2 66.46 55.46 -18.94
N ILE A 3 65.58 54.58 -18.45
CA ILE A 3 65.41 53.23 -19.01
C ILE A 3 63.92 53.01 -19.29
N LYS A 4 63.65 52.64 -20.55
CA LYS A 4 62.36 52.51 -21.20
C LYS A 4 61.63 51.24 -20.78
N ALA A 5 60.30 51.34 -20.71
CA ALA A 5 59.37 50.24 -20.64
C ALA A 5 59.35 49.43 -21.96
N VAL A 6 59.23 48.10 -21.83
CA VAL A 6 58.81 47.18 -22.89
C VAL A 6 57.62 46.40 -22.33
N LEU A 7 56.42 46.67 -22.85
CA LEU A 7 55.21 45.88 -22.59
C LEU A 7 55.20 44.70 -23.57
N LEU A 8 55.16 43.48 -23.06
CA LEU A 8 54.93 42.25 -23.82
C LEU A 8 53.49 41.79 -23.58
N ALA A 9 52.63 41.90 -24.59
CA ALA A 9 51.25 41.41 -24.54
C ALA A 9 51.22 39.92 -24.95
N MET A 10 50.91 39.03 -24.01
CA MET A 10 50.58 37.63 -24.29
C MET A 10 49.06 37.49 -24.48
N GLY A 11 48.64 37.18 -25.71
CA GLY A 11 47.27 36.81 -26.02
C GLY A 11 46.95 35.40 -25.51
N LEU A 12 46.02 35.31 -24.55
CA LEU A 12 45.38 34.06 -24.16
C LEU A 12 44.32 33.70 -25.21
N VAL A 13 44.65 32.72 -26.06
CA VAL A 13 43.66 32.03 -26.89
C VAL A 13 42.87 31.09 -25.97
N SER A 14 41.65 31.48 -25.60
CA SER A 14 40.69 30.59 -24.95
C SER A 14 40.17 29.59 -25.98
N CYS A 15 40.72 28.38 -25.96
CA CYS A 15 40.13 27.25 -26.67
C CYS A 15 38.82 26.89 -25.96
N GLY A 16 37.70 27.42 -26.46
CA GLY A 16 36.37 27.03 -26.00
C GLY A 16 36.15 25.56 -26.32
N LEU A 17 36.17 24.70 -25.30
CA LEU A 17 35.63 23.35 -25.40
C LEU A 17 34.16 23.47 -25.80
N ALA A 18 33.84 23.20 -27.07
CA ALA A 18 32.47 23.03 -27.50
C ALA A 18 31.86 21.87 -26.71
N GLN A 19 30.88 22.16 -25.85
CA GLN A 19 30.04 21.15 -25.21
C GLN A 19 29.50 20.24 -26.32
N ALA A 20 29.88 18.96 -26.32
CA ALA A 20 29.39 18.03 -27.34
C ALA A 20 27.86 18.01 -27.28
N ALA A 21 27.21 18.41 -28.38
CA ALA A 21 25.76 18.42 -28.45
C ALA A 21 25.23 17.00 -28.25
N LEU A 22 24.15 16.85 -27.46
CA LEU A 22 23.53 15.54 -27.24
C LEU A 22 23.24 14.87 -28.59
N THR A 23 23.71 13.64 -28.75
CA THR A 23 23.58 12.89 -30.01
C THR A 23 22.10 12.58 -30.26
N SER A 24 21.55 13.13 -31.36
CA SER A 24 20.17 12.92 -31.75
C SER A 24 19.91 11.44 -32.09
N ARG A 25 19.15 10.75 -31.24
CA ARG A 25 18.79 9.34 -31.40
C ARG A 25 17.70 8.98 -30.39
N THR A 26 17.11 7.81 -30.58
CA THR A 26 16.36 7.11 -29.54
C THR A 26 17.24 6.13 -28.77
N TYR A 27 17.16 6.19 -27.44
CA TYR A 27 17.90 5.37 -26.49
C TYR A 27 16.94 4.52 -25.67
N VAL A 28 17.24 3.23 -25.54
CA VAL A 28 16.55 2.32 -24.61
C VAL A 28 17.43 2.11 -23.38
N THR A 29 16.88 2.44 -22.22
CA THR A 29 17.53 2.40 -20.91
C THR A 29 16.55 1.93 -19.86
N GLU A 30 17.05 1.63 -18.66
CA GLU A 30 16.21 1.14 -17.57
C GLU A 30 16.62 1.74 -16.23
N GLY A 31 15.67 1.75 -15.30
CA GLY A 31 15.90 2.10 -13.91
C GLY A 31 15.16 1.13 -13.00
N LYS A 32 15.70 0.88 -11.80
CA LYS A 32 15.08 -0.02 -10.82
C LYS A 32 13.88 0.66 -10.14
N GLY A 33 12.68 0.14 -10.41
CA GLY A 33 11.42 0.53 -9.78
C GLY A 33 11.13 -0.22 -8.48
N ASN A 34 9.88 -0.18 -8.03
CA ASN A 34 9.46 -0.86 -6.82
C ASN A 34 9.42 -2.39 -6.99
N ASN A 35 8.84 -2.85 -8.11
CA ASN A 35 8.53 -4.25 -8.35
C ASN A 35 9.40 -4.89 -9.46
N GLY A 36 10.40 -4.16 -9.95
CA GLY A 36 11.26 -4.57 -11.06
C GLY A 36 11.81 -3.38 -11.83
N HIS A 37 12.47 -3.64 -12.95
CA HIS A 37 12.99 -2.58 -13.81
C HIS A 37 11.87 -1.92 -14.63
N VAL A 38 11.96 -0.59 -14.76
CA VAL A 38 11.16 0.20 -15.70
C VAL A 38 12.05 0.50 -16.90
N VAL A 39 11.68 -0.03 -18.07
CA VAL A 39 12.41 0.17 -19.33
C VAL A 39 11.77 1.33 -20.08
N VAL A 40 12.60 2.31 -20.43
CA VAL A 40 12.19 3.57 -21.04
C VAL A 40 12.94 3.76 -22.34
N GLU A 41 12.19 4.16 -23.36
CA GLU A 41 12.68 4.66 -24.62
C GLU A 41 12.64 6.19 -24.58
N THR A 42 13.80 6.83 -24.73
CA THR A 42 13.95 8.29 -24.74
C THR A 42 14.45 8.74 -26.10
N THR A 43 13.68 9.58 -26.78
CA THR A 43 14.07 10.21 -28.05
C THR A 43 14.65 11.59 -27.75
N ILE A 44 15.89 11.81 -28.20
CA ILE A 44 16.59 13.07 -28.12
C ILE A 44 16.81 13.57 -29.55
N GLU A 45 16.45 14.81 -29.82
CA GLU A 45 16.62 15.46 -31.11
C GLU A 45 17.07 16.90 -30.89
N ASN A 46 18.14 17.30 -31.58
CA ASN A 46 18.66 18.67 -31.57
C ASN A 46 18.92 19.21 -30.15
N GLY A 47 19.42 18.35 -29.25
CA GLY A 47 19.70 18.72 -27.86
C GLY A 47 18.50 18.75 -26.91
N ALA A 48 17.30 18.34 -27.36
CA ALA A 48 16.09 18.30 -26.56
C ALA A 48 15.51 16.89 -26.47
N ILE A 49 14.86 16.56 -25.34
CA ILE A 49 14.08 15.33 -25.19
C ILE A 49 12.72 15.56 -25.85
N THR A 50 12.47 14.96 -27.01
CA THR A 50 11.21 15.15 -27.75
C THR A 50 10.14 14.12 -27.40
N LYS A 51 10.54 12.95 -26.90
CA LYS A 51 9.61 11.89 -26.54
C LYS A 51 10.19 10.95 -25.48
N ILE A 52 9.33 10.50 -24.58
CA ILE A 52 9.64 9.42 -23.63
C ILE A 52 8.50 8.41 -23.70
N ARG A 53 8.82 7.13 -23.92
CA ARG A 53 7.87 6.02 -23.94
C ARG A 53 8.33 4.93 -22.98
N VAL A 54 7.46 4.54 -22.05
CA VAL A 54 7.74 3.39 -21.18
C VAL A 54 7.39 2.11 -21.92
N LEU A 55 8.38 1.26 -22.17
CA LEU A 55 8.26 0.02 -22.95
C LEU A 55 7.85 -1.17 -22.08
N LYS A 56 8.36 -1.23 -20.85
CA LYS A 56 8.10 -2.33 -19.91
C LYS A 56 8.16 -1.83 -18.47
N ASN A 57 7.25 -2.32 -17.64
CA ASN A 57 7.28 -2.10 -16.20
C ASN A 57 6.52 -3.22 -15.47
N SER A 58 6.78 -3.37 -14.17
CA SER A 58 6.07 -4.27 -13.27
C SER A 58 5.43 -3.52 -12.09
N GLU A 59 5.29 -2.21 -12.21
CA GLU A 59 4.92 -1.35 -11.09
C GLU A 59 3.47 -1.60 -10.63
N THR A 60 3.17 -1.22 -9.39
CA THR A 60 1.84 -1.43 -8.82
C THR A 60 0.79 -0.63 -9.60
N PRO A 61 -0.29 -1.25 -10.09
CA PRO A 61 -1.38 -0.55 -10.77
C PRO A 61 -1.91 0.61 -9.95
N MET A 62 -2.27 1.70 -10.61
CA MET A 62 -2.71 2.99 -10.01
C MET A 62 -1.65 3.75 -9.19
N ILE A 63 -0.66 3.10 -8.58
CA ILE A 63 0.41 3.80 -7.84
C ILE A 63 1.57 4.13 -8.76
N GLY A 64 2.36 3.11 -9.13
CA GLY A 64 3.56 3.35 -9.94
C GLY A 64 3.22 3.66 -11.39
N GLU A 65 2.09 3.15 -11.90
CA GLU A 65 1.55 3.56 -13.20
C GLU A 65 1.26 5.06 -13.29
N THR A 66 0.86 5.70 -12.19
CA THR A 66 0.63 7.15 -12.18
C THR A 66 1.94 7.91 -12.37
N ALA A 67 3.03 7.46 -11.74
CA ALA A 67 4.36 8.04 -12.00
C ALA A 67 4.82 7.80 -13.46
N ILE A 68 4.58 6.59 -13.97
CA ILE A 68 4.86 6.19 -15.37
C ILE A 68 4.09 7.04 -16.38
N LYS A 69 2.87 7.46 -16.06
CA LYS A 69 2.05 8.32 -16.93
C LYS A 69 2.45 9.79 -16.84
N LEU A 70 2.69 10.31 -15.63
CA LEU A 70 2.87 11.74 -15.40
C LEU A 70 4.30 12.25 -15.68
N LEU A 71 5.33 11.49 -15.30
CA LEU A 71 6.69 11.99 -15.34
C LEU A 71 7.26 12.14 -16.76
N PRO A 72 7.06 11.20 -17.69
CA PRO A 72 7.49 11.37 -19.09
C PRO A 72 7.05 12.71 -19.69
N THR A 73 5.78 13.06 -19.54
CA THR A 73 5.23 14.34 -20.01
C THR A 73 5.90 15.52 -19.31
N LYS A 74 6.01 15.50 -17.98
CA LYS A 74 6.68 16.59 -17.23
C LYS A 74 8.14 16.78 -17.62
N ILE A 75 8.88 15.71 -17.90
CA ILE A 75 10.29 15.78 -18.33
C ILE A 75 10.39 16.42 -19.72
N VAL A 76 9.54 15.99 -20.66
CA VAL A 76 9.49 16.55 -22.02
C VAL A 76 9.09 18.02 -21.96
N ASP A 77 8.03 18.37 -21.25
CA ASP A 77 7.52 19.76 -21.21
C ASP A 77 8.52 20.72 -20.55
N ARG A 78 9.20 20.26 -19.48
CA ARG A 78 10.14 21.10 -18.72
C ARG A 78 11.57 21.02 -19.24
N GLN A 79 11.87 20.07 -20.13
CA GLN A 79 13.24 19.74 -20.52
C GLN A 79 14.14 19.63 -19.28
N SER A 80 13.72 18.86 -18.27
CA SER A 80 14.42 18.76 -16.99
C SER A 80 14.13 17.44 -16.28
N LEU A 81 15.16 16.91 -15.61
CA LEU A 81 15.03 15.81 -14.65
C LEU A 81 14.87 16.30 -13.21
N ASP A 82 15.05 17.60 -12.96
CA ASP A 82 14.84 18.23 -11.67
C ASP A 82 13.35 18.60 -11.51
N ILE A 83 12.52 17.55 -11.51
CA ILE A 83 11.07 17.65 -11.37
C ILE A 83 10.60 16.93 -10.10
N ASP A 84 9.49 17.41 -9.54
CA ASP A 84 8.93 16.80 -8.35
C ASP A 84 8.51 15.35 -8.62
N LYS A 85 8.96 14.47 -7.73
CA LYS A 85 8.56 13.06 -7.73
C LYS A 85 7.07 12.96 -7.41
N VAL A 86 6.43 11.94 -7.96
CA VAL A 86 5.02 11.70 -7.66
C VAL A 86 4.90 11.18 -6.22
N ALA A 87 4.23 11.96 -5.36
CA ALA A 87 4.06 11.63 -3.94
C ALA A 87 3.37 10.26 -3.78
N GLY A 88 4.00 9.32 -3.06
CA GLY A 88 3.50 7.95 -2.93
C GLY A 88 4.07 6.95 -3.94
N ALA A 89 4.67 7.41 -5.05
CA ALA A 89 5.26 6.58 -6.10
C ALA A 89 6.75 6.92 -6.34
N THR A 90 7.50 7.05 -5.24
CA THR A 90 8.90 7.53 -5.27
C THR A 90 9.85 6.60 -6.01
N ASN A 91 9.72 5.29 -5.81
CA ASN A 91 10.59 4.29 -6.45
C ASN A 91 10.34 4.25 -7.96
N SER A 92 9.07 4.27 -8.37
CA SER A 92 8.66 4.38 -9.78
C SER A 92 9.15 5.69 -10.40
N SER A 93 9.09 6.79 -9.63
CA SER A 93 9.58 8.10 -10.07
C SER A 93 11.10 8.09 -10.29
N ASN A 94 11.85 7.56 -9.33
CA ASN A 94 13.30 7.41 -9.44
C ASN A 94 13.68 6.52 -10.62
N ALA A 95 12.95 5.43 -10.87
CA ALA A 95 13.23 4.52 -11.99
C ALA A 95 13.18 5.24 -13.34
N ILE A 96 12.15 6.08 -13.56
CA ILE A 96 12.01 6.87 -14.80
C ILE A 96 13.13 7.92 -14.90
N LEU A 97 13.38 8.67 -13.82
CA LEU A 97 14.44 9.69 -13.78
C LEU A 97 15.82 9.08 -14.03
N THR A 98 16.11 7.93 -13.43
CA THR A 98 17.34 7.16 -13.66
C THR A 98 17.43 6.70 -15.11
N ALA A 99 16.38 6.08 -15.66
CA ALA A 99 16.40 5.58 -17.03
C ALA A 99 16.65 6.73 -18.03
N VAL A 100 15.96 7.86 -17.90
CA VAL A 100 16.16 9.03 -18.78
C VAL A 100 17.54 9.66 -18.56
N GLY A 101 18.02 9.72 -17.32
CA GLY A 101 19.38 10.16 -17.01
C GLY A 101 20.45 9.31 -17.69
N GLU A 102 20.27 7.98 -17.70
CA GLU A 102 21.15 7.06 -18.44
C GLU A 102 21.04 7.23 -19.96
N ALA A 103 19.87 7.62 -20.49
CA ALA A 103 19.72 7.93 -21.91
C ALA A 103 20.53 9.17 -22.30
N LEU A 104 20.50 10.22 -21.46
CA LEU A 104 21.32 11.43 -21.67
C LEU A 104 22.81 11.12 -21.62
N LYS A 105 23.25 10.27 -20.68
CA LYS A 105 24.63 9.78 -20.61
C LYS A 105 25.03 9.04 -21.89
N LYS A 106 24.20 8.12 -22.37
CA LYS A 106 24.43 7.42 -23.65
C LYS A 106 24.43 8.36 -24.87
N ALA A 107 23.73 9.51 -24.77
CA ALA A 107 23.74 10.54 -25.79
C ALA A 107 24.97 11.46 -25.75
N GLY A 108 25.91 11.22 -24.82
CA GLY A 108 27.14 12.00 -24.69
C GLY A 108 27.04 13.21 -23.76
N GLY A 109 25.99 13.30 -22.94
CA GLY A 109 25.83 14.41 -22.00
C GLY A 109 25.11 14.01 -20.71
N SER A 110 24.35 14.94 -20.15
CA SER A 110 23.78 14.86 -18.82
C SER A 110 22.51 15.71 -18.72
N LYS A 111 21.89 15.73 -17.54
CA LYS A 111 20.75 16.64 -17.28
C LYS A 111 21.12 18.12 -17.39
N ALA A 112 22.40 18.50 -17.26
CA ALA A 112 22.85 19.88 -17.36
C ALA A 112 22.82 20.42 -18.80
N ASP A 113 22.77 19.52 -19.79
CA ASP A 113 22.74 19.87 -21.20
C ASP A 113 21.31 20.19 -21.70
N LEU A 114 20.30 19.95 -20.85
CA LEU A 114 18.91 20.29 -21.16
C LEU A 114 18.64 21.76 -20.88
N LYS A 115 17.92 22.40 -21.81
CA LYS A 115 17.47 23.79 -21.66
C LYS A 115 16.13 23.81 -20.93
N ALA A 116 16.19 23.86 -19.61
CA ALA A 116 15.00 23.84 -18.75
C ALA A 116 14.00 24.94 -19.16
N VAL A 117 12.76 24.54 -19.41
CA VAL A 117 11.66 25.44 -19.75
C VAL A 117 10.92 25.82 -18.46
N ALA A 118 10.93 27.11 -18.12
CA ALA A 118 10.12 27.62 -17.04
C ALA A 118 8.63 27.48 -17.40
N GLN A 119 7.87 26.71 -16.62
CA GLN A 119 6.43 26.67 -16.79
C GLN A 119 5.83 28.01 -16.38
N LYS A 120 5.04 28.63 -17.27
CA LYS A 120 3.97 29.50 -16.79
C LYS A 120 3.08 28.62 -15.92
N LYS A 121 2.82 29.01 -14.67
CA LYS A 121 1.71 28.40 -13.91
C LYS A 121 0.49 28.61 -14.79
N ASP A 122 -0.04 27.54 -15.37
CA ASP A 122 -1.40 27.60 -15.89
C ASP A 122 -2.23 28.18 -14.75
N GLN A 123 -2.98 29.25 -15.03
CA GLN A 123 -4.04 29.69 -14.13
C GLN A 123 -5.13 28.63 -14.20
N ALA A 124 -4.83 27.44 -13.66
CA ALA A 124 -5.84 26.43 -13.44
C ALA A 124 -6.91 27.08 -12.57
N ALA A 125 -8.16 26.98 -13.01
CA ALA A 125 -9.28 27.67 -12.38
C ALA A 125 -9.24 27.41 -10.86
N VAL A 126 -9.30 28.49 -10.07
CA VAL A 126 -9.41 28.40 -8.62
C VAL A 126 -10.62 27.55 -8.29
N LEU A 127 -10.40 26.45 -7.58
CA LEU A 127 -11.49 25.58 -7.15
C LEU A 127 -12.35 26.35 -6.15
N LYS A 128 -13.66 26.41 -6.43
CA LYS A 128 -14.65 27.09 -5.59
C LYS A 128 -15.28 26.11 -4.61
N ASP A 129 -15.95 26.67 -3.61
CA ASP A 129 -16.76 25.90 -2.68
C ASP A 129 -17.77 25.01 -3.44
N ALA A 130 -18.08 23.86 -2.86
CA ALA A 130 -18.95 22.86 -3.47
C ALA A 130 -19.89 22.23 -2.44
N ASP A 131 -21.10 21.90 -2.88
CA ASP A 131 -22.10 21.22 -2.07
C ASP A 131 -22.27 19.76 -2.51
N THR A 132 -22.55 18.89 -1.54
CA THR A 132 -22.86 17.48 -1.78
C THR A 132 -23.70 16.90 -0.65
N ASP A 133 -24.25 15.70 -0.81
CA ASP A 133 -24.91 15.02 0.32
C ASP A 133 -23.86 14.42 1.24
N VAL A 134 -22.86 13.73 0.68
CA VAL A 134 -21.76 13.11 1.42
C VAL A 134 -20.41 13.44 0.80
N VAL A 135 -19.48 13.91 1.64
CA VAL A 135 -18.06 13.98 1.27
C VAL A 135 -17.30 12.82 1.91
N VAL A 136 -16.53 12.11 1.11
CA VAL A 136 -15.70 10.98 1.54
C VAL A 136 -14.23 11.38 1.43
N VAL A 137 -13.50 11.25 2.54
CA VAL A 137 -12.11 11.69 2.65
C VAL A 137 -11.16 10.49 2.63
N GLY A 138 -10.40 10.35 1.54
CA GLY A 138 -9.45 9.27 1.27
C GLY A 138 -9.99 8.25 0.26
N ALA A 139 -9.24 7.97 -0.80
CA ALA A 139 -9.66 7.06 -1.87
C ALA A 139 -8.98 5.67 -1.78
N GLY A 140 -8.78 5.17 -0.56
CA GLY A 140 -8.46 3.76 -0.32
C GLY A 140 -9.70 2.86 -0.47
N GLY A 141 -9.55 1.55 -0.21
CA GLY A 141 -10.68 0.61 -0.31
C GLY A 141 -11.89 1.01 0.54
N SER A 142 -11.67 1.60 1.72
CA SER A 142 -12.74 2.10 2.59
C SER A 142 -13.52 3.25 1.94
N GLY A 143 -12.83 4.29 1.46
CA GLY A 143 -13.49 5.44 0.89
C GLY A 143 -14.10 5.18 -0.48
N MET A 144 -13.47 4.34 -1.31
CA MET A 144 -14.09 3.90 -2.57
C MET A 144 -15.36 3.08 -2.29
N ALA A 145 -15.35 2.19 -1.29
CA ALA A 145 -16.54 1.43 -0.90
C ALA A 145 -17.66 2.35 -0.40
N ALA A 146 -17.32 3.31 0.46
CA ALA A 146 -18.27 4.31 0.96
C ALA A 146 -18.86 5.16 -0.17
N ALA A 147 -18.03 5.62 -1.12
CA ALA A 147 -18.51 6.44 -2.23
C ALA A 147 -19.43 5.67 -3.18
N ILE A 148 -19.06 4.42 -3.53
CA ILE A 148 -19.89 3.55 -4.36
C ILE A 148 -21.23 3.28 -3.67
N GLU A 149 -21.21 2.89 -2.40
CA GLU A 149 -22.43 2.54 -1.67
C GLU A 149 -23.33 3.76 -1.46
N ALA A 150 -22.78 4.91 -1.06
CA ALA A 150 -23.54 6.15 -0.89
C ALA A 150 -24.23 6.57 -2.21
N LYS A 151 -23.54 6.45 -3.35
CA LYS A 151 -24.13 6.74 -4.65
C LYS A 151 -25.22 5.72 -5.03
N ARG A 152 -25.06 4.44 -4.69
CA ARG A 152 -26.11 3.41 -4.85
C ARG A 152 -27.36 3.69 -4.01
N LYS A 153 -27.22 4.41 -2.89
CA LYS A 153 -28.35 4.92 -2.08
C LYS A 153 -28.97 6.21 -2.62
N GLY A 154 -28.53 6.69 -3.78
CA GLY A 154 -29.05 7.89 -4.42
C GLY A 154 -28.49 9.20 -3.88
N LEU A 155 -27.39 9.17 -3.11
CA LEU A 155 -26.75 10.38 -2.61
C LEU A 155 -25.79 10.97 -3.65
N ASN A 156 -25.66 12.30 -3.64
CA ASN A 156 -24.54 12.96 -4.31
C ASN A 156 -23.28 12.80 -3.46
N VAL A 157 -22.17 12.49 -4.11
CA VAL A 157 -20.91 12.17 -3.44
C VAL A 157 -19.76 12.95 -4.05
N ILE A 158 -18.94 13.55 -3.20
CA ILE A 158 -17.59 14.00 -3.57
C ILE A 158 -16.57 13.12 -2.83
N LEU A 159 -15.71 12.44 -3.58
CA LEU A 159 -14.60 11.65 -3.05
C LEU A 159 -13.29 12.41 -3.28
N ILE A 160 -12.53 12.65 -2.21
CA ILE A 160 -11.24 13.37 -2.27
C ILE A 160 -10.08 12.49 -1.82
N GLU A 161 -8.89 12.73 -2.38
CA GLU A 161 -7.65 12.01 -2.06
C GLU A 161 -6.47 12.98 -2.08
N LYS A 162 -5.66 12.97 -1.04
CA LYS A 162 -4.54 13.92 -0.91
C LYS A 162 -3.36 13.57 -1.81
N LEU A 163 -3.18 12.29 -2.14
CA LEU A 163 -2.16 11.85 -3.06
C LEU A 163 -2.61 12.07 -4.52
N PRO A 164 -1.67 12.15 -5.48
CA PRO A 164 -2.01 12.25 -6.90
C PRO A 164 -2.55 10.93 -7.51
N MET A 165 -2.81 9.92 -6.67
CA MET A 165 -3.39 8.64 -7.06
C MET A 165 -4.31 8.10 -5.97
N ILE A 166 -5.22 7.21 -6.37
CA ILE A 166 -6.11 6.48 -5.45
C ILE A 166 -5.50 5.15 -5.00
N GLY A 167 -6.20 4.48 -4.08
CA GLY A 167 -5.92 3.10 -3.67
C GLY A 167 -5.29 2.97 -2.28
N GLY A 168 -4.52 3.96 -1.82
CA GLY A 168 -3.92 3.96 -0.47
C GLY A 168 -3.19 2.65 -0.14
N THR A 169 -3.25 2.21 1.13
CA THR A 169 -2.67 0.92 1.54
C THR A 169 -3.38 -0.27 0.88
N THR A 170 -4.65 -0.12 0.47
CA THR A 170 -5.42 -1.18 -0.20
C THR A 170 -4.73 -1.66 -1.48
N ALA A 171 -4.18 -0.75 -2.29
CA ALA A 171 -3.47 -1.09 -3.52
C ALA A 171 -2.20 -1.94 -3.28
N LEU A 172 -1.63 -1.88 -2.07
CA LEU A 172 -0.43 -2.61 -1.67
C LEU A 172 -0.74 -3.98 -1.05
N SER A 173 -2.01 -4.34 -0.90
CA SER A 173 -2.41 -5.61 -0.27
C SER A 173 -2.06 -6.82 -1.14
N SER A 174 -1.30 -7.76 -0.60
CA SER A 174 -0.82 -8.96 -1.31
C SER A 174 -1.63 -10.23 -1.01
N THR A 175 -2.54 -10.19 -0.04
CA THR A 175 -3.16 -11.40 0.51
C THR A 175 -4.64 -11.46 0.23
N ALA A 176 -5.49 -11.24 1.23
CA ALA A 176 -6.84 -11.77 1.20
C ALA A 176 -7.88 -10.81 1.73
N PHE A 177 -9.07 -10.92 1.13
CA PHE A 177 -10.29 -10.43 1.71
C PHE A 177 -10.81 -11.50 2.68
N ASN A 178 -10.77 -11.22 3.98
CA ASN A 178 -11.26 -12.09 5.02
C ASN A 178 -12.77 -11.91 5.22
N ALA A 179 -13.49 -13.03 5.20
CA ALA A 179 -14.93 -13.07 5.40
C ALA A 179 -15.41 -14.40 5.98
N GLY A 180 -16.68 -14.42 6.38
CA GLY A 180 -17.48 -15.63 6.61
C GLY A 180 -18.88 -15.45 6.05
N GLY A 181 -19.46 -16.53 5.52
CA GLY A 181 -20.83 -16.54 5.03
C GLY A 181 -21.05 -15.94 3.64
N SER A 182 -20.00 -15.76 2.82
CA SER A 182 -20.20 -15.42 1.39
C SER A 182 -20.81 -16.60 0.63
N LYS A 183 -21.46 -16.35 -0.52
CA LYS A 183 -22.02 -17.43 -1.36
C LYS A 183 -20.97 -18.47 -1.73
N ILE A 184 -19.74 -18.03 -2.04
CA ILE A 184 -18.62 -18.92 -2.38
C ILE A 184 -18.22 -19.78 -1.18
N GLN A 185 -18.13 -19.22 0.02
CA GLN A 185 -17.78 -19.96 1.22
C GLN A 185 -18.87 -20.97 1.63
N MET A 186 -20.13 -20.62 1.46
CA MET A 186 -21.25 -21.49 1.76
C MET A 186 -21.36 -22.68 0.77
N ALA A 187 -20.81 -22.54 -0.43
CA ALA A 187 -20.77 -23.60 -1.44
C ALA A 187 -19.54 -24.53 -1.32
N LEU A 188 -18.61 -24.28 -0.40
CA LEU A 188 -17.47 -25.17 -0.15
C LEU A 188 -17.94 -26.51 0.41
N LYS A 189 -17.14 -27.58 0.19
CA LYS A 189 -17.39 -28.91 0.79
C LYS A 189 -17.62 -28.84 2.31
N LYS A 190 -16.88 -27.94 2.97
CA LYS A 190 -17.13 -27.53 4.35
C LYS A 190 -17.49 -26.05 4.33
N PRO A 191 -18.78 -25.69 4.45
CA PRO A 191 -19.21 -24.30 4.53
C PRO A 191 -18.46 -23.53 5.61
N TYR A 192 -18.20 -22.25 5.37
CA TYR A 192 -17.58 -21.35 6.33
C TYR A 192 -18.50 -20.15 6.59
N THR A 193 -19.13 -20.14 7.75
CA THR A 193 -20.23 -19.24 8.11
C THR A 193 -19.73 -17.92 8.71
N ALA A 194 -20.64 -16.95 8.90
CA ALA A 194 -20.34 -15.74 9.67
C ALA A 194 -19.99 -16.08 11.13
N ASP A 195 -20.62 -17.09 11.72
CA ASP A 195 -20.31 -17.55 13.08
C ASP A 195 -18.88 -18.14 13.17
N ASP A 196 -18.47 -18.94 12.18
CA ASP A 196 -17.09 -19.45 12.10
C ASP A 196 -16.07 -18.31 12.03
N TYR A 197 -16.39 -17.25 11.29
CA TYR A 197 -15.53 -16.08 11.19
C TYR A 197 -15.52 -15.26 12.48
N TYR A 198 -16.68 -15.07 13.14
CA TYR A 198 -16.76 -14.44 14.46
C TYR A 198 -15.92 -15.20 15.48
N LEU A 199 -16.03 -16.53 15.55
CA LEU A 199 -15.22 -17.37 16.44
C LEU A 199 -13.73 -17.23 16.15
N LYS A 200 -13.34 -17.06 14.88
CA LYS A 200 -11.95 -16.77 14.49
C LYS A 200 -11.47 -15.40 14.97
N LEU A 201 -12.36 -14.42 15.11
CA LEU A 201 -12.04 -13.06 15.55
C LEU A 201 -12.11 -12.90 17.08
N LYS A 202 -12.94 -13.71 17.76
CA LYS A 202 -13.23 -13.60 19.19
C LYS A 202 -11.97 -13.46 20.04
N GLY A 203 -11.99 -12.50 20.95
CA GLY A 203 -10.88 -12.19 21.86
C GLY A 203 -9.73 -11.37 21.25
N LYS A 204 -9.83 -10.93 19.99
CA LYS A 204 -8.77 -10.16 19.31
C LYS A 204 -9.09 -8.67 19.14
N GLY A 205 -10.36 -8.29 19.29
CA GLY A 205 -10.84 -6.93 19.09
C GLY A 205 -11.32 -6.22 20.36
N PRO A 206 -11.89 -5.01 20.22
CA PRO A 206 -12.30 -4.19 21.36
C PRO A 206 -13.43 -4.82 22.17
N ASP A 207 -14.40 -5.43 21.49
CA ASP A 207 -15.60 -6.00 22.08
C ASP A 207 -16.26 -7.02 21.14
N ASP A 208 -17.11 -7.90 21.70
CA ASP A 208 -17.77 -8.97 20.95
C ASP A 208 -18.81 -8.44 19.95
N ALA A 209 -19.49 -7.33 20.22
CA ALA A 209 -20.53 -6.80 19.36
C ALA A 209 -19.93 -6.23 18.05
N SER A 210 -18.81 -5.51 18.15
CA SER A 210 -18.06 -5.02 17.00
C SER A 210 -17.52 -6.17 16.13
N LEU A 211 -16.98 -7.22 16.76
CA LEU A 211 -16.49 -8.40 16.05
C LEU A 211 -17.61 -9.19 15.38
N ARG A 212 -18.77 -9.32 16.05
CA ARG A 212 -19.97 -9.96 15.49
C ARG A 212 -20.48 -9.20 14.27
N ASN A 213 -20.64 -7.88 14.41
CA ASN A 213 -21.09 -7.01 13.31
C ASN A 213 -20.16 -7.11 12.09
N LEU A 214 -18.83 -7.09 12.32
CA LEU A 214 -17.85 -7.30 11.27
C LEU A 214 -18.04 -8.66 10.57
N ALA A 215 -18.26 -9.72 11.34
CA ALA A 215 -18.41 -11.06 10.79
C ALA A 215 -19.68 -11.18 9.94
N ASP A 216 -20.81 -10.71 10.45
CA ASP A 216 -22.11 -10.74 9.75
C ASP A 216 -22.07 -9.95 8.44
N LEU A 217 -21.39 -8.79 8.42
CA LEU A 217 -21.29 -7.95 7.22
C LEU A 217 -20.28 -8.47 6.18
N SER A 218 -19.38 -9.38 6.57
CA SER A 218 -18.22 -9.75 5.74
C SER A 218 -18.57 -10.59 4.51
N GLY A 219 -19.46 -11.58 4.66
CA GLY A 219 -19.96 -12.41 3.57
C GLY A 219 -20.70 -11.61 2.49
N PRO A 220 -21.76 -10.85 2.86
CA PRO A 220 -22.50 -9.99 1.92
C PRO A 220 -21.61 -8.93 1.25
N THR A 221 -20.61 -8.41 1.95
CA THR A 221 -19.64 -7.47 1.35
C THR A 221 -18.75 -8.16 0.32
N THR A 222 -18.37 -9.41 0.55
CA THR A 222 -17.61 -10.21 -0.41
C THR A 222 -18.43 -10.43 -1.68
N ASP A 223 -19.71 -10.83 -1.54
CA ASP A 223 -20.60 -11.02 -2.69
C ASP A 223 -20.79 -9.71 -3.48
N TRP A 224 -20.94 -8.58 -2.78
CA TRP A 224 -21.01 -7.26 -3.40
C TRP A 224 -19.75 -6.90 -4.21
N LEU A 225 -18.55 -7.27 -3.73
CA LEU A 225 -17.32 -7.12 -4.50
C LEU A 225 -17.31 -8.01 -5.75
N VAL A 226 -17.75 -9.27 -5.61
CA VAL A 226 -17.85 -10.22 -6.73
C VAL A 226 -18.83 -9.71 -7.80
N ASP A 227 -19.98 -9.15 -7.40
CA ASP A 227 -20.97 -8.57 -8.32
C ASP A 227 -20.41 -7.37 -9.12
N MET A 228 -19.40 -6.66 -8.59
CA MET A 228 -18.68 -5.61 -9.32
C MET A 228 -17.58 -6.15 -10.25
N GLY A 229 -17.31 -7.45 -10.20
CA GLY A 229 -16.29 -8.13 -11.01
C GLY A 229 -14.97 -8.42 -10.29
N ALA A 230 -14.94 -8.37 -8.95
CA ALA A 230 -13.74 -8.76 -8.20
C ALA A 230 -13.52 -10.28 -8.27
N ASP A 231 -12.29 -10.69 -8.58
CA ASP A 231 -11.90 -12.11 -8.53
C ASP A 231 -11.59 -12.53 -7.10
N LEU A 232 -12.60 -13.06 -6.41
CA LEU A 232 -12.51 -13.57 -5.03
C LEU A 232 -12.91 -15.05 -4.95
N GLY A 233 -12.74 -15.77 -6.07
CA GLY A 233 -13.23 -17.14 -6.22
C GLY A 233 -12.43 -18.21 -5.49
N ARG A 234 -11.17 -17.94 -5.11
CA ARG A 234 -10.32 -18.88 -4.38
C ARG A 234 -10.37 -18.58 -2.89
N VAL A 235 -10.71 -19.58 -2.09
CA VAL A 235 -10.73 -19.48 -0.62
C VAL A 235 -9.61 -20.36 -0.04
N ILE A 236 -8.75 -19.76 0.78
CA ILE A 236 -7.73 -20.48 1.56
C ILE A 236 -8.01 -20.31 3.06
N ASN A 237 -7.55 -21.27 3.89
CA ASN A 237 -7.65 -21.22 5.35
C ASN A 237 -9.07 -20.87 5.88
N GLY A 238 -10.11 -21.32 5.15
CA GLY A 238 -11.53 -21.08 5.42
C GLY A 238 -12.04 -19.67 5.15
N SER A 239 -11.36 -18.64 5.67
CA SER A 239 -11.87 -17.26 5.67
C SER A 239 -11.31 -16.37 4.57
N GLN A 240 -10.25 -16.77 3.86
CA GLN A 240 -9.43 -15.86 3.06
C GLN A 240 -9.74 -15.98 1.58
N HIS A 241 -10.51 -15.04 1.04
CA HIS A 241 -10.71 -14.89 -0.39
C HIS A 241 -9.50 -14.24 -1.06
N THR A 242 -9.01 -14.87 -2.12
CA THR A 242 -7.90 -14.38 -2.95
C THR A 242 -8.29 -14.44 -4.42
N PRO A 243 -7.55 -13.73 -5.30
CA PRO A 243 -7.57 -14.01 -6.73
C PRO A 243 -7.32 -15.49 -7.02
N LYS A 244 -7.95 -16.03 -8.07
CA LYS A 244 -7.87 -17.46 -8.44
C LYS A 244 -6.44 -17.87 -8.78
N ASP A 245 -5.68 -16.98 -9.42
CA ASP A 245 -4.28 -17.17 -9.77
C ASP A 245 -3.31 -17.01 -8.57
N GLY A 246 -3.82 -16.62 -7.40
CA GLY A 246 -3.00 -16.29 -6.23
C GLY A 246 -2.24 -14.96 -6.36
N GLY A 247 -2.67 -14.07 -7.25
CA GLY A 247 -2.15 -12.71 -7.41
C GLY A 247 -2.43 -11.81 -6.21
N ALA A 248 -1.87 -10.59 -6.25
CA ALA A 248 -2.06 -9.60 -5.20
C ALA A 248 -3.49 -9.05 -5.18
N LEU A 249 -4.17 -9.16 -4.04
CA LEU A 249 -5.55 -8.65 -3.85
C LEU A 249 -5.70 -7.19 -4.25
N GLY A 250 -4.81 -6.32 -3.77
CA GLY A 250 -4.89 -4.87 -3.98
C GLY A 250 -4.78 -4.47 -5.45
N SER A 251 -3.88 -5.14 -6.18
CA SER A 251 -3.69 -4.92 -7.61
C SER A 251 -4.89 -5.34 -8.46
N MET A 252 -5.71 -6.26 -7.96
CA MET A 252 -6.98 -6.65 -8.60
C MET A 252 -8.13 -5.73 -8.15
N LEU A 253 -8.27 -5.52 -6.85
CA LEU A 253 -9.45 -4.88 -6.26
C LEU A 253 -9.54 -3.39 -6.59
N VAL A 254 -8.42 -2.66 -6.54
CA VAL A 254 -8.44 -1.20 -6.78
C VAL A 254 -8.91 -0.86 -8.20
N PRO A 255 -8.42 -1.53 -9.28
CA PRO A 255 -8.98 -1.35 -10.62
C PRO A 255 -10.47 -1.67 -10.74
N VAL A 256 -10.95 -2.73 -10.07
CA VAL A 256 -12.39 -3.09 -10.06
C VAL A 256 -13.22 -1.98 -9.43
N MET A 257 -12.78 -1.44 -8.29
CA MET A 257 -13.48 -0.35 -7.62
C MET A 257 -13.41 0.95 -8.43
N LYS A 258 -12.27 1.28 -9.06
CA LYS A 258 -12.17 2.45 -9.95
C LYS A 258 -13.13 2.35 -11.13
N LYS A 259 -13.19 1.18 -11.80
CA LYS A 259 -14.15 0.95 -12.88
C LYS A 259 -15.60 1.16 -12.43
N GLN A 260 -15.92 0.79 -11.18
CA GLN A 260 -17.25 1.03 -10.63
C GLN A 260 -17.52 2.51 -10.32
N LEU A 261 -16.54 3.23 -9.77
CA LEU A 261 -16.63 4.68 -9.59
C LEU A 261 -16.91 5.39 -10.93
N ASP A 262 -16.20 4.99 -11.99
CA ASP A 262 -16.37 5.55 -13.35
C ASP A 262 -17.78 5.33 -13.89
N LYS A 263 -18.29 4.10 -13.76
CA LYS A 263 -19.68 3.77 -14.13
C LYS A 263 -20.72 4.60 -13.37
N LEU A 264 -20.40 5.01 -12.14
CA LEU A 264 -21.26 5.81 -11.29
C LEU A 264 -21.05 7.32 -11.45
N GLY A 265 -20.16 7.74 -12.35
CA GLY A 265 -19.82 9.15 -12.59
C GLY A 265 -19.10 9.81 -11.41
N ILE A 266 -18.39 9.04 -10.60
CA ILE A 266 -17.62 9.54 -9.44
C ILE A 266 -16.15 9.59 -9.84
N GLU A 267 -15.65 10.77 -10.23
CA GLU A 267 -14.21 10.97 -10.41
C GLU A 267 -13.60 11.44 -9.08
N PRO A 268 -12.64 10.68 -8.49
CA PRO A 268 -11.95 11.11 -7.28
C PRO A 268 -11.16 12.40 -7.53
N ARG A 269 -11.30 13.39 -6.64
CA ARG A 269 -10.45 14.59 -6.64
C ARG A 269 -9.12 14.27 -5.97
N THR A 270 -8.16 13.79 -6.75
CA THR A 270 -6.78 13.56 -6.28
C THR A 270 -6.06 14.89 -6.00
N SER A 271 -4.90 14.83 -5.34
CA SER A 271 -4.14 16.00 -4.87
C SER A 271 -4.99 17.01 -4.04
N THR A 272 -6.10 16.54 -3.46
CA THR A 272 -7.04 17.35 -2.68
C THR A 272 -7.02 16.86 -1.23
N LYS A 273 -6.36 17.61 -0.36
CA LYS A 273 -6.17 17.25 1.04
C LYS A 273 -7.25 17.89 1.90
N ALA A 274 -7.90 17.12 2.76
CA ALA A 274 -8.70 17.66 3.85
C ALA A 274 -7.77 18.21 4.96
N GLU A 275 -7.93 19.49 5.29
CA GLU A 275 -7.16 20.17 6.34
C GLU A 275 -7.92 20.21 7.68
N GLY A 276 -9.25 20.09 7.64
CA GLY A 276 -10.10 20.15 8.81
C GLY A 276 -11.56 19.91 8.49
N LEU A 277 -12.34 19.65 9.53
CA LEU A 277 -13.80 19.55 9.44
C LEU A 277 -14.41 20.97 9.44
N TYR A 278 -15.39 21.18 8.58
CA TYR A 278 -16.25 22.36 8.63
C TYR A 278 -17.43 22.05 9.55
N VAL A 279 -17.62 22.84 10.61
CA VAL A 279 -18.67 22.65 11.62
C VAL A 279 -19.64 23.82 11.54
N LYS A 280 -20.94 23.50 11.50
CA LYS A 280 -22.03 24.47 11.52
C LYS A 280 -23.10 24.00 12.49
N ASP A 281 -23.54 24.88 13.38
CA ASP A 281 -24.61 24.61 14.36
C ASP A 281 -24.37 23.34 15.20
N GLY A 282 -23.11 23.12 15.62
CA GLY A 282 -22.70 21.95 16.41
C GLY A 282 -22.66 20.62 15.64
N ARG A 283 -22.87 20.65 14.32
CA ARG A 283 -22.81 19.50 13.42
C ARG A 283 -21.61 19.59 12.48
N VAL A 284 -20.99 18.45 12.18
CA VAL A 284 -20.02 18.37 11.08
C VAL A 284 -20.77 18.46 9.75
N ALA A 285 -20.50 19.52 9.00
CA ALA A 285 -21.25 19.95 7.82
C ALA A 285 -20.37 20.08 6.56
N GLY A 286 -19.17 19.48 6.57
CA GLY A 286 -18.26 19.52 5.43
C GLY A 286 -16.79 19.41 5.82
N VAL A 287 -15.91 19.75 4.87
CA VAL A 287 -14.46 19.75 5.06
C VAL A 287 -13.82 20.99 4.42
N HIS A 288 -12.83 21.55 5.11
CA HIS A 288 -11.89 22.49 4.51
C HIS A 288 -10.85 21.70 3.73
N VAL A 289 -10.60 22.07 2.47
CA VAL A 289 -9.67 21.36 1.59
C VAL A 289 -8.63 22.29 0.98
N SER A 290 -7.45 21.72 0.73
CA SER A 290 -6.35 22.34 -0.02
C SER A 290 -6.05 21.52 -1.27
N HIS A 291 -5.77 22.22 -2.36
CA HIS A 291 -5.32 21.68 -3.65
C HIS A 291 -4.24 22.62 -4.20
N ASP A 292 -3.46 22.18 -5.19
CA ASP A 292 -2.43 23.00 -5.84
C ASP A 292 -2.97 24.33 -6.40
N ASN A 293 -4.29 24.39 -6.67
CA ASN A 293 -4.99 25.52 -7.28
C ASN A 293 -5.77 26.38 -6.26
N GLY A 294 -5.60 26.14 -4.95
CA GLY A 294 -6.22 26.95 -3.90
C GLY A 294 -6.85 26.16 -2.76
N LYS A 295 -7.49 26.89 -1.84
CA LYS A 295 -8.24 26.34 -0.71
C LYS A 295 -9.71 26.66 -0.87
N TYR A 296 -10.58 25.72 -0.50
CA TYR A 296 -12.03 25.87 -0.58
C TYR A 296 -12.73 24.97 0.45
N VAL A 297 -14.05 25.07 0.56
CA VAL A 297 -14.89 24.26 1.43
C VAL A 297 -15.77 23.33 0.61
N ILE A 298 -15.84 22.06 1.01
CA ILE A 298 -16.87 21.14 0.53
C ILE A 298 -17.92 21.02 1.62
N HIS A 299 -19.07 21.64 1.42
CA HIS A 299 -20.23 21.51 2.29
C HIS A 299 -20.91 20.16 2.04
N ALA A 300 -21.28 19.46 3.12
CA ALA A 300 -21.91 18.16 3.06
C ALA A 300 -22.87 17.92 4.23
N LYS A 301 -23.90 17.11 4.01
CA LYS A 301 -24.79 16.66 5.09
C LYS A 301 -24.14 15.58 5.95
N GLY A 302 -23.19 14.81 5.39
CA GLY A 302 -22.36 13.85 6.10
C GLY A 302 -20.90 13.85 5.62
N VAL A 303 -19.97 13.62 6.54
CA VAL A 303 -18.54 13.48 6.27
C VAL A 303 -18.09 12.08 6.68
N ILE A 304 -17.55 11.31 5.74
CA ILE A 304 -16.96 10.00 6.01
C ILE A 304 -15.43 10.12 5.98
N LEU A 305 -14.79 10.00 7.13
CA LEU A 305 -13.34 9.93 7.25
C LEU A 305 -12.87 8.49 6.96
N ALA A 306 -12.22 8.31 5.81
CA ALA A 306 -11.70 7.03 5.31
C ALA A 306 -10.20 7.12 5.00
N THR A 307 -9.46 7.88 5.83
CA THR A 307 -8.09 8.35 5.55
C THR A 307 -7.00 7.30 5.76
N GLY A 308 -7.36 6.09 6.17
CA GLY A 308 -6.40 5.08 6.65
C GLY A 308 -5.81 5.44 8.01
N GLY A 309 -4.84 4.63 8.45
CA GLY A 309 -4.20 4.75 9.76
C GLY A 309 -3.00 5.70 9.80
N PHE A 310 -2.08 5.44 10.75
CA PHE A 310 -0.89 6.26 10.98
C PHE A 310 0.44 5.50 10.85
N ALA A 311 0.42 4.29 10.28
CA ALA A 311 1.58 3.40 10.19
C ALA A 311 2.81 3.99 9.47
N SER A 312 2.62 5.00 8.62
CA SER A 312 3.68 5.70 7.89
C SER A 312 4.11 7.02 8.53
N ASN A 313 3.58 7.36 9.70
CA ASN A 313 4.00 8.53 10.47
C ASN A 313 4.93 8.08 11.62
N PRO A 314 6.26 8.32 11.52
CA PRO A 314 7.22 7.84 12.51
C PRO A 314 6.98 8.43 13.91
N GLU A 315 6.50 9.68 14.00
CA GLU A 315 6.21 10.33 15.29
C GLU A 315 5.02 9.66 15.99
N LEU A 316 3.93 9.39 15.25
CA LEU A 316 2.77 8.72 15.81
C LEU A 316 3.04 7.24 16.11
N VAL A 317 3.84 6.56 15.27
CA VAL A 317 4.30 5.18 15.55
C VAL A 317 5.15 5.14 16.81
N ALA A 318 6.11 6.06 16.97
CA ALA A 318 6.94 6.13 18.19
C ALA A 318 6.10 6.45 19.43
N LYS A 319 5.11 7.34 19.30
CA LYS A 319 4.22 7.72 20.41
C LYS A 319 3.30 6.59 20.84
N TYR A 320 2.63 5.94 19.89
CA TYR A 320 1.52 5.04 20.21
C TYR A 320 1.90 3.56 20.12
N THR A 321 2.79 3.19 19.20
CA THR A 321 3.17 1.78 18.97
C THR A 321 4.70 1.63 18.98
N PRO A 322 5.38 1.98 20.08
CA PRO A 322 6.84 2.12 20.12
C PRO A 322 7.61 0.84 19.78
N MET A 323 6.99 -0.34 19.91
CA MET A 323 7.56 -1.63 19.49
C MET A 323 8.02 -1.63 18.02
N TRP A 324 7.37 -0.83 17.17
CA TRP A 324 7.62 -0.75 15.73
C TRP A 324 8.35 0.53 15.31
N ALA A 325 8.75 1.37 16.27
CA ALA A 325 9.54 2.56 15.99
C ALA A 325 10.89 2.17 15.36
N GLY A 326 11.33 2.91 14.34
CA GLY A 326 12.58 2.64 13.61
C GLY A 326 12.49 1.54 12.56
N TYR A 327 11.45 0.70 12.57
CA TYR A 327 11.18 -0.24 11.47
C TYR A 327 10.57 0.48 10.26
N PRO A 328 10.79 -0.01 9.03
CA PRO A 328 10.15 0.56 7.85
C PRO A 328 8.63 0.41 7.92
N SER A 329 7.91 1.19 7.10
CA SER A 329 6.47 1.02 6.88
C SER A 329 6.22 0.29 5.55
N THR A 330 5.21 -0.58 5.54
CA THR A 330 4.65 -1.19 4.33
C THR A 330 3.26 -0.64 3.99
N ALA A 331 2.76 0.33 4.76
CA ALA A 331 1.55 1.06 4.44
C ALA A 331 1.79 2.11 3.36
N SER A 332 0.71 2.67 2.80
CA SER A 332 0.83 3.83 1.92
C SER A 332 1.55 4.96 2.63
N ARG A 333 2.35 5.74 1.88
CA ARG A 333 2.98 6.96 2.40
C ARG A 333 1.95 7.98 2.90
N GLY A 334 0.70 7.89 2.41
CA GLY A 334 -0.41 8.73 2.86
C GLY A 334 -1.02 8.33 4.21
N ALA A 335 -0.66 7.18 4.79
CA ALA A 335 -1.19 6.70 6.07
C ALA A 335 -0.53 7.41 7.25
N THR A 336 -0.88 8.69 7.44
CA THR A 336 -0.22 9.62 8.38
C THR A 336 -1.07 10.01 9.59
N GLY A 337 -2.27 9.44 9.74
CA GLY A 337 -3.16 9.70 10.89
C GLY A 337 -3.99 10.98 10.80
N ASP A 338 -4.27 11.49 9.60
CA ASP A 338 -4.94 12.80 9.42
C ASP A 338 -6.31 12.89 10.10
N ALA A 339 -7.10 11.79 10.07
CA ALA A 339 -8.40 11.74 10.76
C ALA A 339 -8.28 11.95 12.28
N LEU A 340 -7.18 11.55 12.91
CA LEU A 340 -7.02 11.66 14.37
C LEU A 340 -7.05 13.13 14.79
N ALA A 341 -6.28 13.97 14.11
CA ALA A 341 -6.22 15.40 14.37
C ALA A 341 -7.52 16.12 13.99
N MET A 342 -8.18 15.71 12.89
CA MET A 342 -9.44 16.31 12.46
C MET A 342 -10.60 15.98 13.42
N ALA A 343 -10.73 14.72 13.82
CA ALA A 343 -11.86 14.26 14.62
C ALA A 343 -11.75 14.70 16.09
N THR A 344 -10.54 14.69 16.68
CA THR A 344 -10.35 15.13 18.08
C THR A 344 -10.68 16.61 18.28
N LYS A 345 -10.46 17.47 17.27
CA LYS A 345 -10.86 18.89 17.30
C LYS A 345 -12.36 19.13 17.46
N VAL A 346 -13.20 18.16 17.09
CA VAL A 346 -14.66 18.21 17.25
C VAL A 346 -15.15 17.32 18.40
N GLY A 347 -14.25 16.92 19.29
CA GLY A 347 -14.56 16.17 20.51
C GLY A 347 -14.63 14.65 20.33
N ALA A 348 -14.20 14.10 19.19
CA ALA A 348 -14.17 12.65 19.01
C ALA A 348 -13.09 12.01 19.89
N ALA A 349 -13.45 10.89 20.51
CA ALA A 349 -12.53 10.09 21.30
C ALA A 349 -11.60 9.28 20.41
N LEU A 350 -10.43 8.94 20.94
CA LEU A 350 -9.52 7.96 20.33
C LEU A 350 -9.51 6.68 21.17
N GLY A 351 -9.39 5.52 20.52
CA GLY A 351 -9.38 4.23 21.21
C GLY A 351 -8.32 3.30 20.65
N GLN A 352 -7.82 2.39 21.50
CA GLN A 352 -6.87 1.33 21.11
C GLN A 352 -5.59 1.84 20.43
N MET A 353 -5.14 3.06 20.76
CA MET A 353 -4.00 3.69 20.07
C MET A 353 -2.71 2.86 20.18
N ASP A 354 -2.55 2.11 21.26
CA ASP A 354 -1.44 1.18 21.51
C ASP A 354 -1.50 -0.12 20.68
N ARG A 355 -2.60 -0.37 19.97
CA ARG A 355 -2.83 -1.60 19.21
C ARG A 355 -2.48 -1.43 17.74
N SER A 356 -1.66 -2.35 17.25
CA SER A 356 -1.25 -2.42 15.84
C SER A 356 -1.09 -3.86 15.37
N GLY A 357 -1.23 -4.06 14.06
CA GLY A 357 -0.91 -5.29 13.36
C GLY A 357 0.31 -5.05 12.48
N PRO A 358 1.53 -5.39 12.91
CA PRO A 358 2.73 -5.18 12.10
C PRO A 358 2.69 -6.09 10.86
N GLN A 359 3.40 -5.67 9.82
CA GLN A 359 3.86 -6.60 8.80
C GLN A 359 5.01 -7.41 9.40
N THR A 360 4.98 -8.74 9.28
CA THR A 360 5.96 -9.60 9.92
C THR A 360 7.08 -10.06 8.99
N VAL A 361 6.84 -10.07 7.68
CA VAL A 361 7.80 -10.57 6.68
C VAL A 361 8.03 -9.51 5.61
N ALA A 362 8.61 -8.38 6.01
CA ALA A 362 8.96 -7.30 5.10
C ALA A 362 10.34 -7.53 4.50
N TYR A 363 10.44 -7.45 3.18
CA TYR A 363 11.69 -7.45 2.44
C TYR A 363 12.11 -6.01 2.12
N GLN A 364 13.33 -5.63 2.49
CA GLN A 364 13.84 -4.30 2.23
C GLN A 364 14.36 -4.20 0.79
N THR A 365 13.80 -3.28 0.01
CA THR A 365 14.17 -3.09 -1.40
C THR A 365 15.35 -2.13 -1.61
N GLY A 366 15.86 -1.54 -0.52
CA GLY A 366 16.81 -0.43 -0.50
C GLY A 366 16.15 0.96 -0.53
N ASN A 367 14.90 1.06 -1.03
CA ASN A 367 14.13 2.30 -1.08
C ASN A 367 12.73 2.14 -0.45
N GLY A 368 12.63 1.33 0.60
CA GLY A 368 11.39 0.97 1.27
C GLY A 368 11.31 -0.53 1.55
N ALA A 369 10.10 -1.02 1.83
CA ALA A 369 9.86 -2.41 2.11
C ALA A 369 8.64 -2.96 1.38
N VAL A 370 8.70 -4.22 0.97
CA VAL A 370 7.60 -4.96 0.35
C VAL A 370 7.18 -6.09 1.28
N SER A 371 5.86 -6.29 1.42
CA SER A 371 5.33 -7.43 2.17
C SER A 371 5.51 -8.73 1.39
N LEU A 372 6.15 -9.73 2.01
CA LEU A 372 6.22 -11.11 1.52
C LEU A 372 5.26 -12.05 2.25
N THR A 373 4.14 -11.54 2.80
CA THR A 373 3.18 -12.38 3.57
C THR A 373 2.68 -13.58 2.76
N ASN A 374 2.47 -13.39 1.45
CA ASN A 374 2.01 -14.43 0.55
C ASN A 374 2.95 -15.66 0.51
N VAL A 375 4.24 -15.48 0.78
CA VAL A 375 5.24 -16.56 0.85
C VAL A 375 4.93 -17.55 1.98
N ARG A 376 4.57 -17.04 3.18
CA ARG A 376 4.14 -17.89 4.32
C ARG A 376 2.84 -18.64 4.01
N TYR A 377 1.89 -17.98 3.34
CA TYR A 377 0.62 -18.59 2.93
C TYR A 377 0.77 -19.64 1.81
N ASN A 378 1.94 -19.75 1.18
CA ASN A 378 2.20 -20.75 0.14
C ASN A 378 3.23 -21.81 0.55
N GLY A 379 3.50 -21.98 1.84
CA GLY A 379 4.25 -23.14 2.35
C GLY A 379 5.57 -22.82 3.01
N ALA A 380 6.02 -21.57 2.99
CA ALA A 380 7.30 -21.22 3.62
C ALA A 380 7.27 -21.37 5.14
N ILE A 381 8.42 -21.75 5.70
CA ILE A 381 8.72 -21.70 7.14
C ILE A 381 9.59 -20.48 7.46
N LEU A 382 9.72 -20.15 8.75
CA LEU A 382 10.64 -19.12 9.22
C LEU A 382 11.76 -19.75 10.04
N VAL A 383 13.00 -19.37 9.75
CA VAL A 383 14.18 -19.77 10.52
C VAL A 383 14.98 -18.55 10.98
N ASN A 384 15.69 -18.69 12.09
CA ASN A 384 16.64 -17.68 12.58
C ASN A 384 18.04 -17.87 11.95
N GLU A 385 19.03 -17.07 12.39
CA GLU A 385 20.43 -17.19 11.90
C GLU A 385 21.04 -18.57 12.19
N ASP A 386 20.62 -19.22 13.27
CA ASP A 386 21.05 -20.56 13.66
C ASP A 386 20.38 -21.67 12.84
N GLY A 387 19.53 -21.35 11.86
CA GLY A 387 18.85 -22.33 11.01
C GLY A 387 17.68 -23.05 11.68
N ASN A 388 17.17 -22.54 12.81
CA ASN A 388 16.09 -23.16 13.59
C ASN A 388 14.76 -22.40 13.43
N ARG A 389 13.64 -23.13 13.40
CA ARG A 389 12.31 -22.53 13.57
C ARG A 389 12.15 -22.05 15.01
N PHE A 390 11.33 -21.01 15.21
CA PHE A 390 11.16 -20.38 16.52
C PHE A 390 9.73 -19.92 16.83
N VAL A 391 8.81 -20.07 15.87
CA VAL A 391 7.44 -19.56 15.99
C VAL A 391 6.53 -20.21 14.96
N ASN A 392 5.24 -20.32 15.27
CA ASN A 392 4.21 -20.65 14.28
C ASN A 392 4.12 -19.53 13.24
N GLU A 393 4.38 -19.84 11.97
CA GLU A 393 4.44 -18.84 10.90
C GLU A 393 3.10 -18.18 10.57
N LEU A 394 1.99 -18.69 11.13
CA LEU A 394 0.64 -18.15 10.99
C LEU A 394 0.06 -17.65 12.32
N ALA A 395 0.90 -17.46 13.34
CA ALA A 395 0.51 -16.79 14.58
C ALA A 395 0.00 -15.36 14.34
N LEU A 396 -0.65 -14.79 15.36
CA LEU A 396 -1.10 -13.39 15.31
C LEU A 396 0.09 -12.47 15.05
N THR A 397 -0.11 -11.46 14.20
CA THR A 397 0.98 -10.62 13.70
C THR A 397 1.78 -9.91 14.79
N PRO A 398 1.22 -9.44 15.93
CA PRO A 398 2.04 -8.88 17.01
C PRO A 398 2.92 -9.93 17.68
N ILE A 399 2.42 -11.16 17.86
CA ILE A 399 3.18 -12.27 18.45
C ILE A 399 4.33 -12.67 17.51
N LEU A 400 4.00 -12.88 16.23
CA LEU A 400 4.98 -13.24 15.21
C LEU A 400 6.02 -12.14 14.99
N GLY A 401 5.58 -10.88 14.92
CA GLY A 401 6.46 -9.72 14.77
C GLY A 401 7.40 -9.56 15.95
N LYS A 402 6.91 -9.75 17.19
CA LYS A 402 7.74 -9.75 18.39
C LYS A 402 8.75 -10.90 18.38
N ALA A 403 8.32 -12.12 18.04
CA ALA A 403 9.22 -13.28 17.97
C ALA A 403 10.38 -13.07 17.00
N ILE A 404 10.13 -12.41 15.85
CA ILE A 404 11.18 -12.03 14.88
C ILE A 404 12.06 -10.91 15.43
N LYS A 405 11.46 -9.88 16.05
CA LYS A 405 12.19 -8.77 16.67
C LYS A 405 13.14 -9.23 17.78
N ASP A 406 12.76 -10.27 18.52
CA ASP A 406 13.57 -10.84 19.59
C ASP A 406 14.71 -11.76 19.07
N GLN A 407 14.74 -12.09 17.78
CA GLN A 407 15.89 -12.76 17.17
C GLN A 407 17.07 -11.78 17.05
N LYS A 408 18.28 -12.33 16.89
CA LYS A 408 19.49 -11.54 16.65
C LYS A 408 19.30 -10.56 15.47
N ASP A 409 19.64 -9.29 15.71
CA ASP A 409 19.46 -8.17 14.79
C ASP A 409 18.01 -7.98 14.25
N GLY A 410 17.00 -8.54 14.94
CA GLY A 410 15.58 -8.30 14.68
C GLY A 410 15.09 -8.76 13.30
N HIS A 411 15.67 -9.83 12.76
CA HIS A 411 15.34 -10.36 11.44
C HIS A 411 15.23 -11.89 11.46
N ALA A 412 14.66 -12.45 10.39
CA ALA A 412 14.56 -13.90 10.18
C ALA A 412 14.64 -14.21 8.68
N TYR A 413 14.56 -15.49 8.34
CA TYR A 413 14.65 -15.98 6.98
C TYR A 413 13.44 -16.81 6.62
N LEU A 414 12.78 -16.47 5.52
CA LEU A 414 11.82 -17.37 4.87
C LEU A 414 12.59 -18.50 4.19
N ILE A 415 12.12 -19.74 4.32
CA ILE A 415 12.65 -20.92 3.61
C ILE A 415 11.51 -21.66 2.93
N PHE A 416 11.67 -21.94 1.64
CA PHE A 416 10.67 -22.60 0.80
C PHE A 416 11.31 -23.17 -0.48
N ASP A 417 10.49 -23.72 -1.36
CA ASP A 417 10.93 -24.49 -2.51
C ASP A 417 10.13 -24.18 -3.79
N GLN A 418 10.46 -24.85 -4.88
CA GLN A 418 9.81 -24.63 -6.17
C GLN A 418 8.31 -24.98 -6.13
N ALA A 419 7.88 -25.95 -5.32
CA ALA A 419 6.47 -26.28 -5.16
C ALA A 419 5.69 -25.08 -4.60
N SER A 420 6.28 -24.34 -3.66
CA SER A 420 5.69 -23.11 -3.11
C SER A 420 5.61 -21.99 -4.16
N VAL A 421 6.63 -21.85 -5.00
CA VAL A 421 6.68 -20.83 -6.07
C VAL A 421 5.62 -21.09 -7.16
N ASP A 422 5.39 -22.35 -7.51
CA ASP A 422 4.48 -22.72 -8.58
C ASP A 422 2.99 -22.45 -8.24
N ARG A 423 2.66 -22.33 -6.94
CA ARG A 423 1.28 -22.24 -6.42
C ARG A 423 0.59 -20.90 -6.61
N ALA A 424 1.33 -19.82 -6.84
CA ALA A 424 0.73 -18.49 -6.90
C ALA A 424 1.49 -17.59 -7.89
N ALA A 425 0.74 -16.87 -8.73
CA ALA A 425 1.30 -15.90 -9.67
C ALA A 425 2.18 -14.85 -8.97
N LEU A 426 1.80 -14.45 -7.75
CA LEU A 426 2.56 -13.48 -6.98
C LEU A 426 3.93 -14.02 -6.52
N MET A 427 4.07 -15.31 -6.25
CA MET A 427 5.36 -15.92 -5.92
C MET A 427 6.33 -15.85 -7.11
N LYS A 428 5.81 -16.11 -8.32
CA LYS A 428 6.60 -15.99 -9.56
C LYS A 428 7.06 -14.55 -9.79
N LYS A 429 6.19 -13.57 -9.55
CA LYS A 429 6.54 -12.14 -9.61
C LYS A 429 7.62 -11.76 -8.60
N TYR A 430 7.57 -12.25 -7.36
CA TYR A 430 8.63 -12.01 -6.37
C TYR A 430 9.98 -12.62 -6.79
N LYS A 431 9.96 -13.81 -7.38
CA LYS A 431 11.15 -14.45 -7.96
C LYS A 431 11.73 -13.59 -9.09
N GLU A 432 10.91 -13.17 -10.05
CA GLU A 432 11.32 -12.31 -11.17
C GLU A 432 11.84 -10.93 -10.71
N ALA A 433 11.30 -10.40 -9.61
CA ALA A 433 11.74 -9.15 -9.01
C ALA A 433 13.08 -9.29 -8.23
N GLY A 434 13.62 -10.50 -8.10
CA GLY A 434 14.89 -10.76 -7.43
C GLY A 434 14.81 -10.72 -5.90
N TYR A 435 13.62 -10.92 -5.32
CA TYR A 435 13.45 -10.89 -3.86
C TYR A 435 13.89 -12.19 -3.18
N PHE A 436 14.13 -13.25 -3.95
CA PHE A 436 14.50 -14.56 -3.45
C PHE A 436 15.95 -14.89 -3.78
N VAL A 437 16.65 -15.41 -2.79
CA VAL A 437 17.92 -16.12 -2.98
C VAL A 437 17.58 -17.54 -3.43
N GLU A 438 18.11 -17.96 -4.58
CA GLU A 438 17.89 -19.29 -5.17
C GLU A 438 19.14 -20.17 -5.04
N ALA A 439 18.97 -21.45 -4.71
CA ALA A 439 20.05 -22.44 -4.71
C ALA A 439 19.55 -23.87 -5.01
N PRO A 440 20.40 -24.75 -5.58
CA PRO A 440 19.99 -26.12 -5.92
C PRO A 440 19.86 -27.05 -4.69
N THR A 441 20.48 -26.72 -3.56
CA THR A 441 20.45 -27.50 -2.31
C THR A 441 20.24 -26.58 -1.10
N LEU A 442 19.75 -27.14 0.01
CA LEU A 442 19.59 -26.42 1.28
C LEU A 442 20.93 -25.93 1.84
N ASP A 443 22.00 -26.71 1.69
CA ASP A 443 23.36 -26.32 2.10
C ASP A 443 23.85 -25.09 1.31
N ALA A 444 23.71 -25.11 -0.02
CA ALA A 444 24.05 -23.97 -0.86
C ALA A 444 23.17 -22.74 -0.57
N LEU A 445 21.89 -22.95 -0.22
CA LEU A 445 21.00 -21.88 0.19
C LEU A 445 21.47 -21.26 1.51
N ALA A 446 21.74 -22.08 2.53
CA ALA A 446 22.21 -21.63 3.83
C ALA A 446 23.50 -20.81 3.72
N LYS A 447 24.45 -21.28 2.90
CA LYS A 447 25.69 -20.55 2.61
C LYS A 447 25.45 -19.18 1.97
N LYS A 448 24.52 -19.08 1.00
CA LYS A 448 24.17 -17.80 0.38
C LYS A 448 23.44 -16.84 1.33
N LEU A 449 22.66 -17.38 2.27
CA LEU A 449 21.93 -16.59 3.27
C LEU A 449 22.78 -16.21 4.48
N GLY A 450 23.91 -16.90 4.70
CA GLY A 450 24.77 -16.73 5.86
C GLY A 450 24.18 -17.34 7.14
N ILE A 451 23.45 -18.46 7.04
CA ILE A 451 22.85 -19.16 8.19
C ILE A 451 23.44 -20.57 8.35
N ASN A 452 23.22 -21.20 9.50
CA ASN A 452 23.76 -22.55 9.78
C ASN A 452 23.12 -23.63 8.90
N ALA A 453 23.92 -24.25 8.02
CA ALA A 453 23.47 -25.27 7.06
C ALA A 453 23.06 -26.61 7.70
N GLU A 454 23.78 -27.03 8.75
CA GLU A 454 23.50 -28.29 9.45
C GLU A 454 22.16 -28.22 10.18
N ASN A 455 21.94 -27.15 10.94
CA ASN A 455 20.70 -26.92 11.66
C ASN A 455 19.53 -26.69 10.70
N LEU A 456 19.73 -25.94 9.61
CA LEU A 456 18.68 -25.78 8.59
C LEU A 456 18.24 -27.13 8.02
N SER A 457 19.19 -28.02 7.73
CA SER A 457 18.88 -29.36 7.20
C SER A 457 18.10 -30.19 8.21
N LYS A 458 18.48 -30.15 9.50
CA LYS A 458 17.73 -30.81 10.59
C LYS A 458 16.31 -30.25 10.75
N THR A 459 16.17 -28.92 10.71
CA THR A 459 14.89 -28.21 10.79
C THR A 459 13.96 -28.62 9.64
N VAL A 460 14.47 -28.65 8.41
CA VAL A 460 13.65 -29.05 7.25
C VAL A 460 13.26 -30.52 7.33
N ALA A 461 14.17 -31.41 7.76
CA ALA A 461 13.85 -32.83 7.98
C ALA A 461 12.76 -33.03 9.06
N ALA A 462 12.83 -32.29 10.17
CA ALA A 462 11.81 -32.33 11.22
C ALA A 462 10.44 -31.83 10.70
N TYR A 463 10.45 -30.74 9.93
CA TYR A 463 9.24 -30.22 9.30
C TYR A 463 8.64 -31.20 8.28
N GLN A 464 9.47 -31.87 7.47
CA GLN A 464 9.06 -32.92 6.53
C GLN A 464 8.41 -34.10 7.23
N LYS A 465 8.97 -34.54 8.37
CA LYS A 465 8.34 -35.57 9.20
C LYS A 465 6.97 -35.12 9.70
N GLY A 466 6.84 -33.89 10.18
CA GLY A 466 5.55 -33.35 10.57
C GLY A 466 4.55 -33.32 9.39
N MET A 467 5.02 -33.05 8.17
CA MET A 467 4.19 -33.11 6.96
C MET A 467 3.68 -34.52 6.68
N ASP A 468 4.52 -35.55 6.86
CA ASP A 468 4.12 -36.97 6.74
C ASP A 468 3.11 -37.37 7.81
N ASP A 469 3.33 -36.92 9.04
CA ASP A 469 2.45 -37.21 10.18
C ASP A 469 1.15 -36.37 10.16
N GLY A 470 1.03 -35.40 9.26
CA GLY A 470 -0.13 -34.49 9.17
C GLY A 470 -0.18 -33.41 10.27
N VAL A 471 0.83 -33.31 11.14
CA VAL A 471 0.86 -32.39 12.29
C VAL A 471 2.20 -31.64 12.37
N ASP A 472 2.16 -30.35 12.71
CA ASP A 472 3.39 -29.60 13.04
C ASP A 472 3.72 -29.84 14.52
N HIS A 473 4.68 -30.73 14.77
CA HIS A 473 5.09 -31.14 16.11
C HIS A 473 5.75 -30.02 16.92
N GLU A 474 6.32 -29.00 16.26
CA GLU A 474 7.10 -27.97 16.95
C GLU A 474 6.22 -26.78 17.38
N PHE A 475 5.39 -26.26 16.47
CA PHE A 475 4.66 -25.00 16.69
C PHE A 475 3.16 -25.09 16.38
N GLY A 476 2.64 -26.29 16.10
CA GLY A 476 1.21 -26.52 15.92
C GLY A 476 0.60 -25.77 14.73
N ARG A 477 1.38 -25.40 13.71
CA ARG A 477 0.86 -24.85 12.46
C ARG A 477 -0.10 -25.85 11.80
N LYS A 478 -1.32 -25.39 11.53
CA LYS A 478 -2.37 -26.18 10.86
C LYS A 478 -2.51 -25.81 9.40
N ASP A 479 -2.51 -24.52 9.13
CA ASP A 479 -2.83 -23.95 7.83
C ASP A 479 -1.61 -23.71 6.95
N SER A 480 -1.85 -23.57 5.64
CA SER A 480 -0.85 -23.24 4.62
C SER A 480 0.38 -24.15 4.60
N ARG A 481 0.25 -25.40 5.04
CA ARG A 481 1.27 -26.45 4.99
C ARG A 481 1.16 -27.21 3.66
N PHE A 482 1.54 -26.55 2.56
CA PHE A 482 1.34 -27.07 1.20
C PHE A 482 2.59 -27.67 0.56
N SER A 483 3.76 -27.39 1.11
CA SER A 483 5.04 -27.88 0.62
C SER A 483 5.78 -28.58 1.75
N ARG A 484 6.45 -29.68 1.39
CA ARG A 484 7.39 -30.41 2.24
C ARG A 484 8.79 -29.79 2.21
N ILE A 485 9.04 -28.83 1.32
CA ILE A 485 10.36 -28.25 1.08
C ILE A 485 11.34 -29.35 0.61
N ASP A 486 10.95 -30.09 -0.42
CA ASP A 486 11.72 -31.19 -1.03
C ASP A 486 11.81 -31.09 -2.57
N LYS A 487 11.27 -30.01 -3.17
CA LYS A 487 11.34 -29.76 -4.62
C LYS A 487 12.31 -28.63 -4.96
N ALA A 488 13.55 -28.99 -5.30
CA ALA A 488 14.56 -28.04 -5.78
C ALA A 488 14.12 -27.29 -7.07
N PRO A 489 14.64 -26.08 -7.32
CA PRO A 489 15.53 -25.31 -6.45
C PRO A 489 14.86 -24.83 -5.16
N TYR A 490 15.68 -24.53 -4.17
CA TYR A 490 15.29 -23.99 -2.87
C TYR A 490 15.47 -22.48 -2.85
N TYR A 491 14.62 -21.83 -2.06
CA TYR A 491 14.50 -20.40 -1.99
C TYR A 491 14.55 -19.90 -0.55
N GLY A 492 15.13 -18.72 -0.37
CA GLY A 492 14.98 -17.98 0.87
C GLY A 492 15.04 -16.47 0.71
N ALA A 493 14.58 -15.77 1.74
CA ALA A 493 14.58 -14.31 1.78
C ALA A 493 14.79 -13.83 3.22
N LYS A 494 15.77 -12.94 3.42
CA LYS A 494 15.96 -12.22 4.69
C LYS A 494 14.84 -11.20 4.84
N ILE A 495 14.16 -11.23 5.99
CA ILE A 495 13.00 -10.38 6.28
C ILE A 495 13.11 -9.74 7.66
N SER A 496 12.39 -8.65 7.87
CA SER A 496 12.19 -8.05 9.19
C SER A 496 10.72 -7.67 9.39
N PRO A 497 10.30 -7.36 10.63
CA PRO A 497 9.03 -6.69 10.86
C PRO A 497 9.00 -5.31 10.19
N ALA A 498 7.80 -4.77 10.00
CA ALA A 498 7.55 -3.43 9.53
C ALA A 498 6.22 -2.92 10.13
N SER A 499 6.11 -1.60 10.30
CA SER A 499 4.83 -0.96 10.59
C SER A 499 3.86 -1.18 9.41
N GLN A 500 2.58 -1.44 9.70
CA GLN A 500 1.59 -1.69 8.64
C GLN A 500 0.18 -1.25 9.02
N THR A 501 -0.46 -1.94 9.97
CA THR A 501 -1.86 -1.69 10.35
C THR A 501 -1.90 -1.07 11.73
N THR A 502 -2.66 0.01 11.90
CA THR A 502 -2.98 0.57 13.22
C THR A 502 -4.43 0.25 13.53
N TYR A 503 -4.67 -0.50 14.62
CA TYR A 503 -6.03 -0.82 15.09
C TYR A 503 -6.61 0.33 15.91
N GLY A 504 -5.73 1.17 16.46
CA GLY A 504 -6.11 2.41 17.09
C GLY A 504 -6.56 3.47 16.10
N GLY A 505 -7.56 4.25 16.50
CA GLY A 505 -8.15 5.31 15.68
C GLY A 505 -9.24 6.07 16.41
N VAL A 506 -10.09 6.77 15.66
CA VAL A 506 -11.26 7.48 16.18
C VAL A 506 -12.29 6.48 16.68
N LYS A 507 -12.76 6.59 17.92
CA LYS A 507 -13.83 5.72 18.43
C LYS A 507 -15.11 5.91 17.62
N ILE A 508 -15.75 4.79 17.30
CA ILE A 508 -17.03 4.74 16.60
C ILE A 508 -18.02 3.88 17.37
N ASP A 509 -19.31 4.09 17.12
CA ASP A 509 -20.34 3.12 17.50
C ASP A 509 -20.47 1.99 16.46
N LEU A 510 -21.39 1.05 16.70
CA LEU A 510 -21.67 -0.08 15.79
C LEU A 510 -22.22 0.34 14.41
N LYS A 511 -22.53 1.63 14.21
CA LYS A 511 -22.98 2.22 12.96
C LYS A 511 -21.93 3.14 12.32
N ALA A 512 -20.66 3.01 12.72
CA ALA A 512 -19.55 3.79 12.19
C ALA A 512 -19.66 5.32 12.41
N ARG A 513 -20.48 5.77 13.36
CA ARG A 513 -20.56 7.19 13.75
C ARG A 513 -19.46 7.50 14.75
N ALA A 514 -18.76 8.62 14.57
CA ALA A 514 -17.78 9.07 15.55
C ALA A 514 -18.45 9.37 16.90
N VAL A 515 -17.80 8.99 18.00
CA VAL A 515 -18.32 9.22 19.35
C VAL A 515 -17.32 9.97 20.22
N THR A 516 -17.86 10.72 21.20
CA THR A 516 -17.08 11.32 22.30
C THR A 516 -16.62 10.25 23.31
N GLU A 517 -15.86 10.65 24.33
CA GLU A 517 -15.45 9.71 25.39
C GLU A 517 -16.62 9.14 26.19
N THR A 518 -17.72 9.89 26.27
CA THR A 518 -18.97 9.43 26.92
C THR A 518 -19.85 8.59 26.00
N GLY A 519 -19.41 8.28 24.77
CA GLY A 519 -20.16 7.51 23.80
C GLY A 519 -21.24 8.31 23.04
N LYS A 520 -21.29 9.63 23.21
CA LYS A 520 -22.25 10.48 22.48
C LYS A 520 -21.83 10.61 21.02
N VAL A 521 -22.76 10.36 20.10
CA VAL A 521 -22.56 10.53 18.65
C VAL A 521 -22.25 11.99 18.32
N ILE A 522 -21.26 12.19 17.44
CA ILE A 522 -20.95 13.48 16.83
C ILE A 522 -21.76 13.61 15.53
N PRO A 523 -22.75 14.52 15.47
CA PRO A 523 -23.64 14.61 14.32
C PRO A 523 -22.88 14.89 13.02
N GLY A 524 -23.13 14.06 12.00
CA GLY A 524 -22.58 14.24 10.65
C GLY A 524 -21.18 13.71 10.42
N LEU A 525 -20.56 13.10 11.44
CA LEU A 525 -19.23 12.53 11.33
C LEU A 525 -19.27 11.00 11.41
N TYR A 526 -18.78 10.36 10.36
CA TYR A 526 -18.59 8.92 10.27
C TYR A 526 -17.12 8.61 10.04
N VAL A 527 -16.65 7.46 10.53
CA VAL A 527 -15.25 7.04 10.37
C VAL A 527 -15.20 5.58 9.97
N SER A 528 -14.34 5.26 9.01
CA SER A 528 -14.25 3.91 8.43
C SER A 528 -12.81 3.48 8.18
N GLY A 529 -12.60 2.16 8.08
CA GLY A 529 -11.27 1.58 7.88
C GLY A 529 -10.31 1.90 9.02
N GLU A 530 -9.00 1.93 8.73
CA GLU A 530 -7.96 2.14 9.75
C GLU A 530 -7.98 3.54 10.40
N ALA A 531 -8.83 4.45 9.94
CA ALA A 531 -9.06 5.73 10.64
C ALA A 531 -9.91 5.54 11.91
N ALA A 532 -10.72 4.47 11.98
CA ALA A 532 -11.54 4.13 13.13
C ALA A 532 -10.78 3.24 14.12
N SER A 533 -11.13 3.34 15.41
CA SER A 533 -10.69 2.40 16.44
C SER A 533 -11.42 1.09 16.28
N GLN A 534 -10.74 0.07 15.79
CA GLN A 534 -11.36 -1.23 15.53
C GLN A 534 -10.33 -2.32 15.29
N TYR A 535 -10.77 -3.56 15.42
CA TYR A 535 -10.00 -4.72 15.02
C TYR A 535 -10.60 -5.36 13.77
N GLY A 536 -9.73 -5.70 12.82
CA GLY A 536 -10.11 -6.42 11.62
C GLY A 536 -8.91 -6.63 10.70
N GLN A 537 -9.07 -7.49 9.71
CA GLN A 537 -7.98 -7.88 8.81
C GLN A 537 -7.91 -6.95 7.59
N GLY A 538 -6.99 -5.98 7.62
CA GLY A 538 -6.51 -5.21 6.45
C GLY A 538 -7.61 -4.65 5.53
N VAL A 539 -7.67 -5.12 4.29
CA VAL A 539 -8.60 -4.59 3.28
C VAL A 539 -10.07 -4.84 3.64
N SER A 540 -10.37 -5.97 4.27
CA SER A 540 -11.75 -6.35 4.61
C SER A 540 -12.40 -5.36 5.54
N ILE A 541 -11.69 -4.98 6.60
CA ILE A 541 -12.23 -4.03 7.57
C ILE A 541 -12.49 -2.66 6.93
N GLY A 542 -11.61 -2.24 6.00
CA GLY A 542 -11.81 -1.03 5.20
C GLY A 542 -13.09 -1.07 4.38
N VAL A 543 -13.25 -2.06 3.51
CA VAL A 543 -14.41 -2.12 2.60
C VAL A 543 -15.71 -2.32 3.36
N ILE A 544 -15.73 -3.20 4.37
CA ILE A 544 -16.93 -3.49 5.17
C ILE A 544 -17.39 -2.23 5.91
N LEU A 545 -16.49 -1.56 6.63
CA LEU A 545 -16.85 -0.32 7.33
C LEU A 545 -17.16 0.84 6.39
N GLY A 546 -16.51 0.91 5.23
CA GLY A 546 -16.82 1.90 4.21
C GLY A 546 -18.28 1.83 3.78
N LYS A 547 -18.77 0.61 3.50
CA LYS A 547 -20.18 0.38 3.20
C LYS A 547 -21.09 0.74 4.37
N LEU A 548 -20.78 0.25 5.57
CA LEU A 548 -21.57 0.54 6.77
C LEU A 548 -21.69 2.04 7.06
N ALA A 549 -20.60 2.80 6.90
CA ALA A 549 -20.60 4.24 7.09
C ALA A 549 -21.48 4.95 6.05
N ALA A 550 -21.48 4.48 4.80
CA ALA A 550 -22.35 5.01 3.74
C ALA A 550 -23.83 4.67 3.96
N ASP A 551 -24.14 3.43 4.34
CA ASP A 551 -25.49 3.00 4.73
C ASP A 551 -26.03 3.88 5.86
N THR A 552 -25.23 4.05 6.91
CA THR A 552 -25.62 4.87 8.07
C THR A 552 -25.76 6.35 7.70
N ALA A 553 -24.85 6.89 6.89
CA ALA A 553 -24.95 8.26 6.42
C ALA A 553 -26.23 8.50 5.62
N ALA A 554 -26.62 7.55 4.76
CA ALA A 554 -27.87 7.63 4.01
C ALA A 554 -29.10 7.59 4.92
N GLU A 555 -29.13 6.68 5.90
CA GLU A 555 -30.20 6.60 6.90
C GLU A 555 -30.37 7.91 7.68
N ASP A 556 -29.26 8.47 8.16
CA ASP A 556 -29.30 9.68 8.99
C ASP A 556 -29.63 10.93 8.16
N ILE A 557 -29.16 11.03 6.91
CA ILE A 557 -29.53 12.12 5.98
C ILE A 557 -31.01 12.06 5.62
N ALA A 558 -31.58 10.87 5.45
CA ALA A 558 -33.01 10.71 5.16
C ALA A 558 -33.90 11.26 6.27
N LYS A 559 -33.44 11.21 7.54
CA LYS A 559 -34.16 11.75 8.71
C LYS A 559 -34.08 13.27 8.86
N MET A 560 -33.25 13.95 8.04
CA MET A 560 -33.16 15.42 8.05
C MET A 560 -34.17 16.08 7.11
N LYS A 561 -34.76 15.30 6.21
CA LYS A 561 -35.87 15.72 5.36
C LYS A 561 -37.16 15.59 6.15
#